data_AF-A0AAU2J3T7-F1
#
_entry.id   AF-A0AAU2J3T7-F1
#
_cell.length_a   1.000
_cell.length_b   1.000
_cell.length_c   1.000
_cell.angle_alpha   90.00
_cell.angle_beta   90.00
_cell.angle_gamma   90.00
#
_symmetry.space_group_name_H-M   'P 1'
#
loop_
_entity.id
_entity.type
_entity.pdbx_description
1 polymer ?
#
loop_
_entity_poly.entity_id
_entity_poly.type
_entity_poly.pdbx_seq_one_letter_code
_entity_poly.pdbx_strand_id
1 'polypeptide(L)'
;MRDPLSALSDAFTSFLFGKVETTRLPVRTSTGQAQAVYLPTAAPGLGDSGVIIGREVYSGKGYIYDPFQLYGQQLPAPHWLVLGESGNGKSALEKTYVLRQLRFRDRQVVVLDAQGEDGVGEWNLIAQELGLTPIRLDPTAALNGGIRLNPLDPSITTTGQLALLRTIIEVAMGHGLDERSGFALKVAHAYVNQTITDRQPVLTDIVEQLRHPEPESAEAMNVDIDDVRAWGLDVALVLDRLVDGDLRGMFDGPTSAGIDLDAPLIVFDLSHIDRNSIAMPILMAIVGVWLEHTWIRPDRKKRIFLVEEAWHIINSPFVAQLFQRLLKFGRRLGLSFVAVVHHLSDVVDGAAAREAAAILKMASTRTIYAQKADEARATGRVLGLPRWAVEIIPTLTPGIAVWDVNGNVQVVKHLITEAERPLVYTDRAMTESSAADLLPEDVRAAELEAEQRAARIEHQQRLNESSESTVA
;
A
#
# COMPACT_ATOMS: atom_id res chain seq x y z
N MET A 1 -7.66 38.44 -61.06
CA MET A 1 -8.43 38.28 -59.81
C MET A 1 -7.69 37.25 -58.96
N ARG A 2 -7.32 37.58 -57.72
CA ARG A 2 -6.71 36.58 -56.83
C ARG A 2 -7.73 35.48 -56.55
N ASP A 3 -7.26 34.24 -56.53
CA ASP A 3 -8.09 33.07 -56.22
C ASP A 3 -8.77 33.24 -54.84
N PRO A 4 -10.11 33.12 -54.76
CA PRO A 4 -10.85 33.36 -53.53
C PRO A 4 -10.45 32.41 -52.38
N LEU A 5 -9.95 31.19 -52.68
CA LEU A 5 -9.46 30.28 -51.65
C LEU A 5 -8.17 30.80 -51.01
N SER A 6 -7.23 31.26 -51.84
CA SER A 6 -5.99 31.89 -51.38
C SER A 6 -6.26 33.12 -50.51
N ALA A 7 -7.25 33.94 -50.88
CA ALA A 7 -7.62 35.13 -50.11
C ALA A 7 -8.22 34.80 -48.73
N LEU A 8 -8.99 33.71 -48.64
CA LEU A 8 -9.55 33.21 -47.38
C LEU A 8 -8.48 32.64 -46.46
N SER A 9 -7.56 31.84 -47.00
CA SER A 9 -6.40 31.35 -46.25
C SER A 9 -5.55 32.51 -45.75
N ASP A 10 -5.16 33.44 -46.63
CA ASP A 10 -4.33 34.59 -46.25
C ASP A 10 -4.98 35.48 -45.17
N ALA A 11 -6.30 35.68 -45.25
CA ALA A 11 -7.05 36.44 -44.27
C ALA A 11 -7.08 35.74 -42.91
N PHE A 12 -7.33 34.42 -42.89
CA PHE A 12 -7.36 33.62 -41.67
C PHE A 12 -5.97 33.53 -41.01
N THR A 13 -4.93 33.29 -41.80
CA THR A 13 -3.54 33.26 -41.31
C THR A 13 -3.10 34.63 -40.79
N SER A 14 -3.48 35.73 -41.47
CA SER A 14 -3.19 37.09 -41.01
C SER A 14 -3.94 37.48 -39.75
N PHE A 15 -5.15 36.94 -39.54
CA PHE A 15 -5.95 37.13 -38.32
C PHE A 15 -5.34 36.39 -37.12
N LEU A 16 -4.92 35.13 -37.32
CA LEU A 16 -4.36 34.28 -36.26
C LEU A 16 -2.97 34.71 -35.81
N PHE A 17 -2.11 35.09 -36.76
CA PHE A 17 -0.68 35.27 -36.47
C PHE A 17 -0.21 36.73 -36.48
N GLY A 18 -1.05 37.67 -36.93
CA GLY A 18 -0.71 39.10 -37.05
C GLY A 18 0.43 39.33 -38.05
N LYS A 19 0.16 40.02 -39.16
CA LYS A 19 1.22 40.37 -40.12
C LYS A 19 2.16 41.44 -39.55
N VAL A 20 3.19 40.98 -38.84
CA VAL A 20 4.50 41.62 -38.81
C VAL A 20 5.53 40.52 -38.99
N GLU A 21 5.66 40.02 -40.23
CA GLU A 21 6.88 39.30 -40.60
C GLU A 21 8.00 40.34 -40.58
N THR A 22 8.79 40.35 -39.51
CA THR A 22 10.04 41.11 -39.49
C THR A 22 10.96 40.41 -40.48
N THR A 23 11.19 41.00 -41.65
CA THR A 23 12.27 40.59 -42.56
C THR A 23 13.61 40.94 -41.91
N ARG A 24 13.97 40.22 -40.85
CA ARG A 24 15.34 40.21 -40.35
C ARG A 24 16.13 39.22 -41.20
N LEU A 25 17.32 39.64 -41.61
CA LEU A 25 18.31 38.75 -42.20
C LEU A 25 18.42 37.48 -41.34
N PRO A 26 18.45 36.27 -41.93
CA PRO A 26 18.57 35.05 -41.15
C PRO A 26 19.87 35.13 -40.34
N VAL A 27 19.73 35.16 -39.01
CA VAL A 27 20.88 35.02 -38.12
C VAL A 27 21.35 33.58 -38.28
N ARG A 28 22.45 33.39 -39.01
CA ARG A 28 23.11 32.08 -39.09
C ARG A 28 23.81 31.84 -37.76
N THR A 29 23.31 30.87 -37.02
CA THR A 29 23.89 30.40 -35.77
C THR A 29 24.12 28.90 -35.88
N SER A 30 25.12 28.37 -35.18
CA SER A 30 25.30 26.92 -35.08
C SER A 30 24.25 26.34 -34.13
N THR A 31 23.88 25.06 -34.28
CA THR A 31 22.98 24.38 -33.33
C THR A 31 23.48 24.52 -31.89
N GLY A 32 24.80 24.51 -31.66
CA GLY A 32 25.41 24.71 -30.34
C GLY A 32 25.28 26.15 -29.79
N GLN A 33 25.32 27.18 -30.63
CA GLN A 33 25.09 28.57 -30.19
C GLN A 33 23.59 28.88 -30.04
N ALA A 34 22.73 28.26 -30.85
CA ALA A 34 21.27 28.38 -30.74
C ALA A 34 20.73 27.78 -29.43
N GLN A 35 21.45 26.84 -28.80
CA GLN A 35 21.10 26.29 -27.49
C GLN A 35 20.97 27.36 -26.41
N ALA A 36 21.70 28.48 -26.51
CA ALA A 36 21.59 29.60 -25.58
C ALA A 36 20.28 30.41 -25.71
N VAL A 37 19.55 30.22 -26.82
CA VAL A 37 18.26 30.88 -27.11
C VAL A 37 17.08 29.96 -26.84
N TYR A 38 17.31 28.72 -26.37
CA TYR A 38 16.23 27.92 -25.82
C TYR A 38 15.61 28.67 -24.66
N LEU A 39 14.40 29.20 -24.86
CA LEU A 39 13.56 29.57 -23.72
C LEU A 39 13.48 28.31 -22.83
N PRO A 40 13.62 28.45 -21.50
CA PRO A 40 13.37 27.34 -20.59
C PRO A 40 11.92 26.91 -20.77
N THR A 41 11.72 25.92 -21.64
CA THR A 41 10.41 25.38 -21.97
C THR A 41 10.19 24.29 -20.96
N ALA A 42 9.72 24.68 -19.78
CA ALA A 42 9.34 23.73 -18.75
C ALA A 42 8.12 22.94 -19.24
N ALA A 43 8.14 21.62 -19.06
CA ALA A 43 6.97 20.79 -19.29
C ALA A 43 5.78 21.34 -18.46
N PRO A 44 4.54 21.22 -18.97
CA PRO A 44 3.36 21.49 -18.16
C PRO A 44 3.35 20.54 -16.96
N GLY A 45 3.04 21.08 -15.78
CA GLY A 45 2.77 20.26 -14.59
C GLY A 45 1.45 19.51 -14.72
N LEU A 46 1.16 18.64 -13.77
CA LEU A 46 -0.10 17.87 -13.75
C LEU A 46 -1.33 18.72 -13.43
N GLY A 47 -1.13 19.90 -12.83
CA GLY A 47 -2.17 20.82 -12.41
C GLY A 47 -1.76 21.55 -11.13
N ASP A 48 -2.71 22.28 -10.55
CA ASP A 48 -2.58 23.04 -9.30
C ASP A 48 -3.43 22.49 -8.15
N SER A 49 -4.19 21.43 -8.42
CA SER A 49 -5.19 20.86 -7.52
C SER A 49 -4.74 19.50 -6.98
N GLY A 50 -4.66 19.37 -5.66
CA GLY A 50 -4.25 18.12 -5.00
C GLY A 50 -3.25 18.35 -3.89
N VAL A 51 -2.44 17.33 -3.58
CA VAL A 51 -1.36 17.44 -2.60
C VAL A 51 -0.05 17.82 -3.29
N ILE A 52 0.67 18.77 -2.71
CA ILE A 52 2.05 19.02 -3.12
C ILE A 52 2.91 17.83 -2.72
N ILE A 53 3.71 17.33 -3.65
CA ILE A 53 4.72 16.29 -3.39
C ILE A 53 6.07 16.95 -3.16
N GLY A 54 6.43 17.89 -4.04
CA GLY A 54 7.72 18.55 -3.97
C GLY A 54 7.95 19.43 -5.17
N ARG A 55 9.11 19.30 -5.82
CA ARG A 55 9.45 20.07 -7.01
C ARG A 55 9.93 19.19 -8.14
N GLU A 56 9.48 19.51 -9.35
CA GLU A 56 10.08 18.95 -10.56
C GLU A 56 11.51 19.51 -10.70
N VAL A 57 12.48 18.61 -10.95
CA VAL A 57 13.91 18.90 -10.77
C VAL A 57 14.44 19.92 -11.78
N TYR A 58 13.97 19.88 -13.04
CA TYR A 58 14.53 20.73 -14.09
C TYR A 58 13.94 22.13 -14.11
N SER A 59 12.63 22.25 -13.92
CA SER A 59 11.89 23.52 -13.94
C SER A 59 11.79 24.18 -12.58
N GLY A 60 11.98 23.43 -11.49
CA GLY A 60 11.80 23.89 -10.11
C GLY A 60 10.33 24.16 -9.72
N LYS A 61 9.37 23.90 -10.62
CA LYS A 61 7.94 24.09 -10.36
C LYS A 61 7.46 23.12 -9.29
N GLY A 62 6.45 23.55 -8.52
CA GLY A 62 5.76 22.66 -7.59
C GLY A 62 5.15 21.47 -8.33
N TYR A 63 5.41 20.27 -7.83
CA TYR A 63 4.81 19.05 -8.35
C TYR A 63 3.64 18.67 -7.45
N ILE A 64 2.43 18.77 -7.99
CA ILE A 64 1.17 18.51 -7.29
C ILE A 64 0.53 17.27 -7.90
N TYR A 65 0.06 16.37 -7.05
CA TYR A 65 -0.51 15.10 -7.47
C TYR A 65 -1.72 14.75 -6.60
N ASP A 66 -2.88 14.53 -7.23
CA ASP A 66 -4.02 13.86 -6.60
C ASP A 66 -4.70 12.99 -7.67
N PRO A 67 -4.72 11.65 -7.50
CA PRO A 67 -5.29 10.76 -8.50
C PRO A 67 -6.79 11.03 -8.73
N PHE A 68 -7.52 11.54 -7.73
CA PHE A 68 -8.95 11.80 -7.84
C PHE A 68 -9.26 13.08 -8.64
N GLN A 69 -8.35 14.04 -8.64
CA GLN A 69 -8.46 15.26 -9.46
C GLN A 69 -8.05 15.00 -10.90
N LEU A 70 -7.00 14.19 -11.09
CA LEU A 70 -6.49 13.84 -12.41
C LEU A 70 -7.38 12.80 -13.12
N TYR A 71 -8.13 12.00 -12.37
CA TYR A 71 -9.00 10.96 -12.92
C TYR A 71 -10.07 11.55 -13.85
N GLY A 72 -10.22 10.95 -15.03
CA GLY A 72 -11.18 11.37 -16.04
C GLY A 72 -10.72 12.55 -16.91
N GLN A 73 -9.61 13.21 -16.56
CA GLN A 73 -8.97 14.24 -17.38
C GLN A 73 -7.65 13.74 -17.97
N GLN A 74 -6.73 13.34 -17.09
CA GLN A 74 -5.36 12.94 -17.44
C GLN A 74 -5.05 11.50 -17.04
N LEU A 75 -5.79 10.92 -16.08
CA LEU A 75 -5.61 9.55 -15.61
C LEU A 75 -6.81 8.65 -15.97
N PRO A 76 -6.60 7.52 -16.66
CA PRO A 76 -7.65 6.54 -16.95
C PRO A 76 -7.97 5.63 -15.75
N ALA A 77 -7.02 5.49 -14.81
CA ALA A 77 -7.24 4.80 -13.54
C ALA A 77 -6.48 5.54 -12.42
N PRO A 78 -7.03 5.61 -11.20
CA PRO A 78 -6.41 6.32 -10.08
C PRO A 78 -5.34 5.49 -9.34
N HIS A 79 -5.01 4.29 -9.81
CA HIS A 79 -4.09 3.38 -9.11
C HIS A 79 -2.62 3.78 -9.33
N TRP A 80 -1.81 3.54 -8.31
CA TRP A 80 -0.43 4.01 -8.20
C TRP A 80 0.50 2.86 -7.81
N LEU A 81 1.59 2.70 -8.54
CA LEU A 81 2.68 1.79 -8.22
C LEU A 81 3.92 2.57 -7.75
N VAL A 82 4.50 2.19 -6.63
CA VAL A 82 5.75 2.77 -6.09
C VAL A 82 6.83 1.69 -6.07
N LEU A 83 7.96 1.97 -6.72
CA LEU A 83 9.10 1.08 -6.91
C LEU A 83 10.38 1.69 -6.35
N GLY A 84 11.28 0.86 -5.80
CA GLY A 84 12.63 1.26 -5.43
C GLY A 84 13.24 0.47 -4.28
N GLU A 85 14.57 0.47 -4.18
CA GLU A 85 15.28 -0.18 -3.08
C GLU A 85 14.98 0.51 -1.74
N SER A 86 15.21 -0.22 -0.63
CA SER A 86 15.08 0.35 0.72
C SER A 86 16.01 1.57 0.90
N GLY A 87 15.62 2.51 1.76
CA GLY A 87 16.41 3.71 2.05
C GLY A 87 16.33 4.85 1.02
N ASN A 88 15.57 4.70 -0.07
CA ASN A 88 15.45 5.76 -1.09
C ASN A 88 14.36 6.81 -0.81
N GLY A 89 13.58 6.66 0.27
CA GLY A 89 12.52 7.60 0.66
C GLY A 89 11.13 7.28 0.10
N LYS A 90 10.82 6.00 -0.14
CA LYS A 90 9.47 5.50 -0.48
C LYS A 90 8.47 5.68 0.66
N SER A 91 8.75 5.05 1.81
CA SER A 91 7.97 5.20 3.06
C SER A 91 7.79 6.69 3.42
N ALA A 92 8.83 7.50 3.23
CA ALA A 92 8.73 8.93 3.45
C ALA A 92 7.71 9.64 2.55
N LEU A 93 7.66 9.29 1.27
CA LEU A 93 6.66 9.81 0.33
C LEU A 93 5.26 9.31 0.67
N GLU A 94 5.11 8.05 1.04
CA GLU A 94 3.82 7.45 1.39
C GLU A 94 3.20 8.13 2.62
N LYS A 95 3.99 8.28 3.69
CA LYS A 95 3.59 8.94 4.94
C LYS A 95 3.21 10.39 4.73
N THR A 96 4.05 11.19 4.05
CA THR A 96 3.71 12.60 3.75
C THR A 96 2.52 12.71 2.82
N TYR A 97 2.41 11.85 1.81
CA TYR A 97 1.29 11.82 0.89
C TYR A 97 -0.02 11.55 1.62
N VAL A 98 -0.06 10.54 2.49
CA VAL A 98 -1.24 10.22 3.30
C VAL A 98 -1.58 11.38 4.22
N LEU A 99 -0.64 11.89 5.01
CA LEU A 99 -0.88 13.03 5.91
C LEU A 99 -1.45 14.25 5.17
N ARG A 100 -0.92 14.56 3.99
CA ARG A 100 -1.42 15.65 3.14
C ARG A 100 -2.80 15.35 2.57
N GLN A 101 -3.10 14.10 2.20
CA GLN A 101 -4.42 13.71 1.71
C GLN A 101 -5.49 13.78 2.81
N LEU A 102 -5.16 13.46 4.05
CA LEU A 102 -6.09 13.55 5.18
C LEU A 102 -6.54 15.00 5.50
N ARG A 103 -5.90 16.02 4.92
CA ARG A 103 -6.35 17.42 5.01
C ARG A 103 -7.68 17.66 4.29
N PHE A 104 -8.04 16.83 3.32
CA PHE A 104 -9.31 16.91 2.62
C PHE A 104 -10.38 16.09 3.35
N ARG A 105 -11.52 16.72 3.64
CA ARG A 105 -12.61 16.10 4.44
C ARG A 105 -13.29 14.92 3.76
N ASP A 106 -13.16 14.80 2.45
CA ASP A 106 -13.73 13.72 1.64
C ASP A 106 -12.70 12.62 1.33
N ARG A 107 -11.57 12.58 2.06
CA ARG A 107 -10.55 11.52 1.94
C ARG A 107 -10.61 10.57 3.11
N GLN A 108 -10.32 9.32 2.82
CA GLN A 108 -10.11 8.28 3.81
C GLN A 108 -9.02 7.34 3.32
N VAL A 109 -8.16 6.90 4.22
CA VAL A 109 -7.01 6.05 3.87
C VAL A 109 -7.03 4.79 4.71
N VAL A 110 -6.81 3.65 4.07
CA VAL A 110 -6.44 2.40 4.74
C VAL A 110 -5.01 2.05 4.34
N VAL A 111 -4.20 1.68 5.31
CA VAL A 111 -2.84 1.19 5.13
C VAL A 111 -2.77 -0.26 5.59
N LEU A 112 -2.20 -1.15 4.76
CA LEU A 112 -1.65 -2.42 5.21
C LEU A 112 -0.16 -2.23 5.45
N ASP A 113 0.20 -2.15 6.74
CA ASP A 113 1.55 -1.90 7.24
C ASP A 113 2.24 -3.24 7.47
N ALA A 114 3.03 -3.66 6.48
CA ALA A 114 3.83 -4.88 6.52
C ALA A 114 5.27 -4.59 6.94
N GLN A 115 5.67 -3.31 6.95
CA GLN A 115 6.98 -2.86 7.39
C GLN A 115 6.95 -2.54 8.88
N GLY A 116 8.13 -2.53 9.50
CA GLY A 116 8.25 -2.38 10.95
C GLY A 116 9.45 -3.13 11.50
N GLU A 117 9.84 -2.72 12.71
CA GLU A 117 10.94 -3.26 13.49
C GLU A 117 10.43 -3.58 14.89
N ASP A 118 10.95 -4.65 15.51
CA ASP A 118 10.62 -5.06 16.88
C ASP A 118 9.11 -5.23 17.18
N GLY A 119 8.33 -5.67 16.18
CA GLY A 119 6.88 -5.87 16.32
C GLY A 119 6.07 -4.57 16.41
N VAL A 120 6.62 -3.46 15.90
CA VAL A 120 5.90 -2.18 15.78
C VAL A 120 5.90 -1.76 14.32
N GLY A 121 4.70 -1.63 13.75
CA GLY A 121 4.51 -1.13 12.39
C GLY A 121 5.06 0.28 12.18
N GLU A 122 5.50 0.57 10.96
CA GLU A 122 6.05 1.87 10.57
C GLU A 122 5.05 3.03 10.70
N TRP A 123 3.75 2.74 10.66
CA TRP A 123 2.67 3.73 10.75
C TRP A 123 2.18 3.96 12.17
N ASN A 124 2.69 3.21 13.15
CA ASN A 124 2.22 3.29 14.54
C ASN A 124 2.38 4.71 15.12
N LEU A 125 3.49 5.41 14.83
CA LEU A 125 3.70 6.78 15.32
C LEU A 125 2.66 7.76 14.75
N ILE A 126 2.39 7.68 13.45
CA ILE A 126 1.39 8.54 12.80
C ILE A 126 0.00 8.27 13.34
N ALA A 127 -0.35 6.99 13.55
CA ALA A 127 -1.63 6.62 14.14
C ALA A 127 -1.77 7.22 15.54
N GLN A 128 -0.76 7.09 16.40
CA GLN A 128 -0.76 7.65 17.76
C GLN A 128 -0.92 9.17 17.77
N GLU A 129 -0.19 9.89 16.91
CA GLU A 129 -0.26 11.36 16.82
C GLU A 129 -1.66 11.84 16.36
N LEU A 130 -2.35 11.02 15.57
CA LEU A 130 -3.74 11.27 15.14
C LEU A 130 -4.79 10.77 16.15
N GLY A 131 -4.38 10.21 17.29
CA GLY A 131 -5.28 9.64 18.29
C GLY A 131 -5.97 8.35 17.84
N LEU A 132 -5.38 7.64 16.87
CA LEU A 132 -5.90 6.42 16.27
C LEU A 132 -5.15 5.20 16.81
N THR A 133 -5.86 4.08 16.95
CA THR A 133 -5.26 2.81 17.37
C THR A 133 -5.12 1.90 16.16
N PRO A 134 -3.89 1.47 15.78
CA PRO A 134 -3.71 0.48 14.71
C PRO A 134 -4.43 -0.83 15.02
N ILE A 135 -4.98 -1.45 13.98
CA ILE A 135 -5.56 -2.78 14.02
C ILE A 135 -4.41 -3.79 13.90
N ARG A 136 -3.91 -4.23 15.05
CA ARG A 136 -2.80 -5.20 15.11
C ARG A 136 -3.31 -6.63 14.90
N LEU A 137 -2.81 -7.29 13.87
CA LEU A 137 -3.07 -8.70 13.60
C LEU A 137 -1.86 -9.51 14.07
N ASP A 138 -2.02 -10.16 15.22
CA ASP A 138 -0.96 -10.91 15.91
C ASP A 138 -1.51 -12.29 16.35
N PRO A 139 -0.98 -13.41 15.82
CA PRO A 139 -1.40 -14.75 16.20
C PRO A 139 -1.24 -15.04 17.70
N THR A 140 -0.25 -14.43 18.35
CA THR A 140 0.05 -14.67 19.77
C THR A 140 -0.89 -13.90 20.70
N ALA A 141 -1.14 -12.61 20.40
CA ALA A 141 -2.07 -11.79 21.17
C ALA A 141 -3.54 -12.15 20.92
N ALA A 142 -3.88 -12.69 19.75
CA ALA A 142 -5.25 -13.05 19.41
C ALA A 142 -5.83 -14.18 20.29
N LEU A 143 -4.96 -14.95 20.96
CA LEU A 143 -5.35 -15.94 21.98
C LEU A 143 -5.82 -15.31 23.30
N ASN A 144 -5.45 -14.05 23.56
CA ASN A 144 -5.76 -13.31 24.80
C ASN A 144 -6.69 -12.11 24.54
N GLY A 145 -7.61 -12.23 23.57
CA GLY A 145 -8.57 -11.16 23.25
C GLY A 145 -8.06 -10.09 22.28
N GLY A 146 -7.02 -10.40 21.49
CA GLY A 146 -6.59 -9.58 20.37
C GLY A 146 -7.63 -9.44 19.26
N ILE A 147 -7.32 -8.63 18.24
CA ILE A 147 -8.25 -8.32 17.16
C ILE A 147 -8.38 -9.51 16.20
N ARG A 148 -9.62 -9.80 15.80
CA ARG A 148 -9.99 -10.87 14.86
C ARG A 148 -10.77 -10.31 13.68
N LEU A 149 -10.57 -10.90 12.50
CA LEU A 149 -11.29 -10.57 11.27
C LEU A 149 -11.88 -11.84 10.66
N ASN A 150 -13.18 -12.04 10.80
CA ASN A 150 -13.80 -13.28 10.35
C ASN A 150 -13.95 -13.31 8.80
N PRO A 151 -13.42 -14.31 8.09
CA PRO A 151 -13.67 -14.48 6.65
C PRO A 151 -15.15 -14.72 6.31
N LEU A 152 -15.94 -15.15 7.30
CA LEU A 152 -17.38 -15.38 7.25
C LEU A 152 -18.19 -14.24 7.88
N ASP A 153 -17.58 -13.06 8.06
CA ASP A 153 -18.28 -11.88 8.56
C ASP A 153 -19.57 -11.63 7.76
N PRO A 154 -20.74 -11.46 8.39
CA PRO A 154 -22.02 -11.26 7.71
C PRO A 154 -22.08 -10.02 6.82
N SER A 155 -21.17 -9.06 7.02
CA SER A 155 -21.05 -7.89 6.14
C SER A 155 -20.49 -8.24 4.76
N ILE A 156 -19.74 -9.34 4.65
CA ILE A 156 -19.25 -9.89 3.39
C ILE A 156 -20.40 -10.66 2.73
N THR A 157 -20.68 -10.39 1.46
CA THR A 157 -21.69 -11.15 0.72
C THR A 157 -21.37 -12.64 0.69
N THR A 158 -22.37 -13.53 0.66
CA THR A 158 -22.16 -14.99 0.59
C THR A 158 -21.24 -15.38 -0.57
N THR A 159 -21.35 -14.72 -1.73
CA THR A 159 -20.44 -14.95 -2.86
C THR A 159 -19.01 -14.48 -2.57
N GLY A 160 -18.85 -13.33 -1.89
CA GLY A 160 -17.55 -12.82 -1.44
C GLY A 160 -16.88 -13.75 -0.42
N GLN A 161 -17.64 -14.25 0.56
CA GLN A 161 -17.18 -15.22 1.55
C GLN A 161 -16.68 -16.51 0.88
N LEU A 162 -17.46 -17.09 -0.03
CA LEU A 162 -17.07 -18.31 -0.75
C LEU A 162 -15.83 -18.09 -1.63
N ALA A 163 -15.75 -16.94 -2.33
CA ALA A 163 -14.58 -16.59 -3.14
C ALA A 163 -13.32 -16.39 -2.27
N LEU A 164 -13.48 -15.82 -1.08
CA LEU A 164 -12.41 -15.65 -0.11
C LEU A 164 -11.94 -17.01 0.42
N LEU A 165 -12.85 -17.86 0.91
CA LEU A 165 -12.52 -19.22 1.38
C LEU A 165 -11.77 -20.01 0.31
N ARG A 166 -12.28 -20.00 -0.93
CA ARG A 166 -11.61 -20.63 -2.06
C ARG A 166 -10.19 -20.08 -2.27
N THR A 167 -10.02 -18.77 -2.26
CA THR A 167 -8.70 -18.12 -2.40
C THR A 167 -7.75 -18.55 -1.28
N ILE A 168 -8.22 -18.59 -0.03
CA ILE A 168 -7.43 -19.02 1.13
C ILE A 168 -6.92 -20.45 0.92
N ILE A 169 -7.81 -21.37 0.52
CA ILE A 169 -7.47 -22.78 0.30
C ILE A 169 -6.50 -22.93 -0.88
N GLU A 170 -6.74 -22.24 -2.00
CA GLU A 170 -5.88 -22.29 -3.18
C GLU A 170 -4.47 -21.75 -2.90
N VAL A 171 -4.36 -20.69 -2.10
CA VAL A 171 -3.05 -20.17 -1.66
C VAL A 171 -2.34 -21.15 -0.75
N ALA A 172 -3.04 -21.74 0.23
CA ALA A 172 -2.45 -22.69 1.17
C ALA A 172 -2.03 -24.02 0.52
N MET A 173 -2.76 -24.49 -0.51
CA MET A 173 -2.41 -25.67 -1.29
C MET A 173 -1.34 -25.40 -2.35
N GLY A 174 -1.19 -24.15 -2.80
CA GLY A 174 -0.29 -23.76 -3.88
C GLY A 174 -0.78 -24.13 -5.29
N HIS A 175 -2.02 -24.59 -5.43
CA HIS A 175 -2.65 -24.91 -6.70
C HIS A 175 -4.16 -24.65 -6.66
N GLY A 176 -4.79 -24.65 -7.84
CA GLY A 176 -6.22 -24.41 -7.97
C GLY A 176 -7.05 -25.50 -7.29
N LEU A 177 -8.22 -25.11 -6.78
CA LEU A 177 -9.17 -26.03 -6.16
C LEU A 177 -9.94 -26.76 -7.28
N ASP A 178 -9.97 -28.09 -7.21
CA ASP A 178 -10.73 -28.91 -8.16
C ASP A 178 -12.24 -28.75 -7.98
N GLU A 179 -13.01 -29.17 -8.97
CA GLU A 179 -14.46 -28.96 -9.00
C GLU A 179 -15.20 -29.72 -7.87
N ARG A 180 -14.69 -30.88 -7.46
CA ARG A 180 -15.33 -31.72 -6.44
C ARG A 180 -15.11 -31.13 -5.05
N SER A 181 -13.87 -30.76 -4.74
CA SER A 181 -13.54 -30.05 -3.50
C SER A 181 -14.21 -28.68 -3.44
N GLY A 182 -14.30 -27.98 -4.58
CA GLY A 182 -15.05 -26.74 -4.70
C GLY A 182 -16.56 -26.90 -4.48
N PHE A 183 -17.15 -28.00 -4.92
CA PHE A 183 -18.54 -28.34 -4.63
C PHE A 183 -18.74 -28.61 -3.13
N ALA A 184 -17.90 -29.45 -2.52
CA ALA A 184 -17.97 -29.76 -1.08
C ALA A 184 -17.88 -28.48 -0.23
N LEU A 185 -16.94 -27.59 -0.55
CA LEU A 185 -16.81 -26.28 0.10
C LEU A 185 -18.06 -25.41 -0.06
N LYS A 186 -18.62 -25.35 -1.27
CA LYS A 186 -19.83 -24.57 -1.55
C LYS A 186 -21.02 -25.07 -0.74
N VAL A 187 -21.21 -26.38 -0.64
CA VAL A 187 -22.32 -26.97 0.10
C VAL A 187 -22.12 -26.78 1.60
N ALA A 188 -20.91 -27.01 2.12
CA ALA A 188 -20.59 -26.75 3.53
C ALA A 188 -20.86 -25.29 3.90
N HIS A 189 -20.41 -24.34 3.07
CA HIS A 189 -20.66 -22.91 3.26
C HIS A 189 -22.14 -22.54 3.24
N ALA A 190 -22.90 -23.11 2.29
CA ALA A 190 -24.34 -22.87 2.21
C ALA A 190 -25.09 -23.40 3.44
N TYR A 191 -24.75 -24.61 3.89
CA TYR A 191 -25.36 -25.22 5.07
C TYR A 191 -25.07 -24.43 6.34
N VAL A 192 -23.81 -24.06 6.56
CA VAL A 192 -23.38 -23.29 7.74
C VAL A 192 -24.09 -21.94 7.80
N ASN A 193 -24.21 -21.24 6.68
CA ASN A 193 -24.92 -19.95 6.62
C ASN A 193 -26.44 -20.08 6.82
N GLN A 194 -27.04 -21.23 6.54
CA GLN A 194 -28.48 -21.46 6.76
C GLN A 194 -28.78 -21.91 8.18
N THR A 195 -27.87 -22.66 8.80
CA THR A 195 -28.08 -23.33 10.08
C THR A 195 -27.63 -22.46 11.26
N ILE A 196 -26.50 -21.77 11.13
CA ILE A 196 -25.95 -20.92 12.19
C ILE A 196 -26.52 -19.51 12.04
N THR A 197 -27.58 -19.23 12.81
CA THR A 197 -28.27 -17.93 12.79
C THR A 197 -28.18 -17.16 14.11
N ASP A 198 -27.78 -17.83 15.19
CA ASP A 198 -27.70 -17.29 16.55
C ASP A 198 -26.38 -16.56 16.83
N ARG A 199 -25.32 -16.87 16.08
CA ARG A 199 -24.01 -16.21 16.12
C ARG A 199 -23.41 -16.03 14.73
N GLN A 200 -22.27 -15.35 14.65
CA GLN A 200 -21.48 -15.34 13.41
C GLN A 200 -20.91 -16.74 13.15
N PRO A 201 -21.05 -17.29 11.93
CA PRO A 201 -20.34 -18.49 11.52
C PRO A 201 -18.83 -18.24 11.49
N VAL A 202 -18.02 -19.24 11.82
CA VAL A 202 -16.55 -19.16 11.84
C VAL A 202 -15.93 -20.32 11.06
N LEU A 203 -14.62 -20.26 10.81
CA LEU A 203 -13.93 -21.25 9.98
C LEU A 203 -14.07 -22.69 10.52
N THR A 204 -14.11 -22.87 11.85
CA THR A 204 -14.31 -24.19 12.47
C THR A 204 -15.64 -24.83 12.08
N ASP A 205 -16.69 -24.04 11.86
CA ASP A 205 -18.01 -24.54 11.45
C ASP A 205 -17.96 -25.12 10.03
N ILE A 206 -17.21 -24.47 9.13
CA ILE A 206 -16.97 -24.98 7.77
C ILE A 206 -16.15 -26.26 7.83
N VAL A 207 -15.10 -26.31 8.65
CA VAL A 207 -14.25 -27.50 8.84
C VAL A 207 -15.08 -28.69 9.35
N GLU A 208 -15.95 -28.47 10.34
CA GLU A 208 -16.83 -29.50 10.87
C GLU A 208 -17.80 -30.01 9.79
N GLN A 209 -18.44 -29.11 9.05
CA GLN A 209 -19.36 -29.49 7.99
C GLN A 209 -18.68 -30.21 6.81
N LEU A 210 -17.42 -29.89 6.51
CA LEU A 210 -16.64 -30.61 5.50
C LEU A 210 -16.29 -32.04 5.95
N ARG A 211 -16.07 -32.26 7.25
CA ARG A 211 -15.80 -33.59 7.83
C ARG A 211 -17.07 -34.42 7.98
N HIS A 212 -18.20 -33.77 8.24
CA HIS A 212 -19.49 -34.39 8.52
C HIS A 212 -20.61 -33.76 7.68
N PRO A 213 -20.64 -33.99 6.35
CA PRO A 213 -21.68 -33.43 5.49
C PRO A 213 -23.05 -34.07 5.79
N GLU A 214 -24.13 -33.29 5.60
CA GLU A 214 -25.52 -33.74 5.74
C GLU A 214 -26.05 -34.46 4.49
N PRO A 215 -26.98 -35.43 4.61
CA PRO A 215 -27.52 -36.19 3.48
C PRO A 215 -28.07 -35.33 2.33
N GLU A 216 -28.73 -34.22 2.65
CA GLU A 216 -29.27 -33.27 1.65
C GLU A 216 -28.20 -32.74 0.69
N SER A 217 -26.94 -32.65 1.16
CA SER A 217 -25.78 -32.23 0.37
C SER A 217 -25.48 -33.19 -0.78
N ALA A 218 -25.69 -34.48 -0.55
CA ALA A 218 -25.43 -35.55 -1.52
C ALA A 218 -26.61 -35.73 -2.48
N GLU A 219 -27.83 -35.55 -1.99
CA GLU A 219 -29.06 -35.59 -2.80
C GLU A 219 -29.06 -34.54 -3.92
N ALA A 220 -28.56 -33.33 -3.64
CA ALA A 220 -28.51 -32.24 -4.61
C ALA A 220 -27.72 -32.57 -5.91
N MET A 221 -26.77 -33.50 -5.84
CA MET A 221 -25.97 -33.96 -6.99
C MET A 221 -26.20 -35.44 -7.33
N ASN A 222 -27.10 -36.12 -6.60
CA ASN A 222 -27.35 -37.56 -6.73
C ASN A 222 -26.05 -38.39 -6.62
N VAL A 223 -25.27 -38.14 -5.57
CA VAL A 223 -24.00 -38.82 -5.24
C VAL A 223 -24.08 -39.46 -3.86
N ASP A 224 -23.11 -40.30 -3.51
CA ASP A 224 -23.02 -40.85 -2.15
C ASP A 224 -22.50 -39.79 -1.17
N ILE A 225 -22.96 -39.85 0.08
CA ILE A 225 -22.49 -38.94 1.14
C ILE A 225 -21.01 -39.16 1.45
N ASP A 226 -20.51 -40.40 1.31
CA ASP A 226 -19.11 -40.73 1.50
C ASP A 226 -18.23 -40.09 0.42
N ASP A 227 -18.75 -39.92 -0.81
CA ASP A 227 -18.04 -39.21 -1.87
C ASP A 227 -17.92 -37.71 -1.53
N VAL A 228 -19.00 -37.07 -1.07
CA VAL A 228 -18.98 -35.66 -0.67
C VAL A 228 -18.01 -35.44 0.50
N ARG A 229 -17.99 -36.34 1.48
CA ARG A 229 -17.05 -36.30 2.59
C ARG A 229 -15.61 -36.44 2.10
N ALA A 230 -15.34 -37.38 1.19
CA ALA A 230 -14.01 -37.57 0.62
C ALA A 230 -13.51 -36.31 -0.11
N TRP A 231 -14.40 -35.63 -0.85
CA TRP A 231 -14.06 -34.37 -1.53
C TRP A 231 -13.81 -33.21 -0.56
N GLY A 232 -14.47 -33.21 0.60
CA GLY A 232 -14.30 -32.18 1.62
C GLY A 232 -13.07 -32.34 2.51
N LEU A 233 -12.51 -33.54 2.61
CA LEU A 233 -11.48 -33.85 3.61
C LEU A 233 -10.17 -33.07 3.41
N ASP A 234 -9.67 -33.00 2.18
CA ASP A 234 -8.43 -32.25 1.89
C ASP A 234 -8.59 -30.76 2.21
N VAL A 235 -9.76 -30.19 1.88
CA VAL A 235 -10.10 -28.81 2.20
C VAL A 235 -10.19 -28.61 3.71
N ALA A 236 -10.83 -29.54 4.42
CA ALA A 236 -10.95 -29.49 5.87
C ALA A 236 -9.57 -29.49 6.53
N LEU A 237 -8.64 -30.34 6.09
CA LEU A 237 -7.27 -30.40 6.62
C LEU A 237 -6.49 -29.11 6.41
N VAL A 238 -6.64 -28.48 5.24
CA VAL A 238 -5.99 -27.19 4.93
C VAL A 238 -6.53 -26.08 5.84
N LEU A 239 -7.85 -25.98 5.97
CA LEU A 239 -8.47 -24.98 6.84
C LEU A 239 -8.15 -25.23 8.32
N ASP A 240 -8.14 -26.47 8.76
CA ASP A 240 -7.78 -26.87 10.14
C ASP A 240 -6.35 -26.46 10.47
N ARG A 241 -5.40 -26.67 9.54
CA ARG A 241 -4.01 -26.20 9.71
C ARG A 241 -3.93 -24.67 9.86
N LEU A 242 -4.76 -23.91 9.15
CA LEU A 242 -4.76 -22.45 9.26
C LEU A 242 -5.37 -22.00 10.59
N VAL A 243 -6.44 -22.68 11.05
CA VAL A 243 -7.12 -22.39 12.32
C VAL A 243 -6.26 -22.79 13.52
N ASP A 244 -5.66 -23.98 13.54
CA ASP A 244 -4.88 -24.47 14.69
C ASP A 244 -3.39 -24.11 14.62
N GLY A 245 -2.90 -23.67 13.45
CA GLY A 245 -1.49 -23.38 13.18
C GLY A 245 -1.22 -21.91 12.88
N ASP A 246 -0.86 -21.62 11.63
CA ASP A 246 -0.16 -20.38 11.23
C ASP A 246 -1.01 -19.10 11.41
N LEU A 247 -2.33 -19.21 11.46
CA LEU A 247 -3.26 -18.06 11.57
C LEU A 247 -4.13 -18.10 12.83
N ARG A 248 -3.77 -18.94 13.81
CA ARG A 248 -4.57 -19.19 15.00
C ARG A 248 -4.91 -17.89 15.75
N GLY A 249 -6.15 -17.79 16.22
CA GLY A 249 -6.65 -16.67 16.98
C GLY A 249 -7.10 -15.47 16.14
N MET A 250 -6.61 -15.28 14.91
CA MET A 250 -6.90 -14.07 14.11
C MET A 250 -8.19 -14.18 13.28
N PHE A 251 -8.56 -15.39 12.86
CA PHE A 251 -9.64 -15.63 11.88
C PHE A 251 -10.63 -16.73 12.27
N ASP A 252 -10.40 -17.34 13.42
CA ASP A 252 -11.13 -18.48 14.00
C ASP A 252 -12.24 -18.04 14.97
N GLY A 253 -12.56 -16.74 15.00
CA GLY A 253 -13.60 -16.17 15.84
C GLY A 253 -14.38 -15.06 15.14
N PRO A 254 -15.48 -14.57 15.76
CA PRO A 254 -16.22 -13.42 15.25
C PRO A 254 -15.33 -12.20 15.07
N THR A 255 -15.60 -11.37 14.05
CA THR A 255 -14.88 -10.11 13.85
C THR A 255 -14.99 -9.25 15.11
N SER A 256 -13.86 -8.75 15.59
CA SER A 256 -13.83 -7.95 16.83
C SER A 256 -14.69 -6.70 16.71
N ALA A 257 -15.47 -6.43 17.75
CA ALA A 257 -16.23 -5.18 17.86
C ALA A 257 -15.30 -3.97 18.06
N GLY A 258 -15.75 -2.78 17.65
CA GLY A 258 -15.03 -1.53 17.90
C GLY A 258 -13.99 -1.13 16.84
N ILE A 259 -13.92 -1.85 15.71
CA ILE A 259 -13.14 -1.40 14.56
C ILE A 259 -13.84 -0.19 13.93
N ASP A 260 -13.28 1.00 14.11
CA ASP A 260 -13.80 2.24 13.54
C ASP A 260 -13.43 2.39 12.05
N LEU A 261 -14.39 2.09 11.19
CA LEU A 261 -14.26 2.23 9.74
C LEU A 261 -14.57 3.64 9.21
N ASP A 262 -14.98 4.57 10.08
CA ASP A 262 -15.23 5.97 9.72
C ASP A 262 -14.03 6.88 10.03
N ALA A 263 -13.04 6.38 10.76
CA ALA A 263 -11.76 7.04 11.01
C ALA A 263 -11.09 7.50 9.70
N PRO A 264 -10.46 8.69 9.68
CA PRO A 264 -9.83 9.24 8.47
C PRO A 264 -8.65 8.39 7.98
N LEU A 265 -7.93 7.76 8.91
CA LEU A 265 -6.86 6.79 8.65
C LEU A 265 -7.15 5.50 9.42
N ILE A 266 -6.98 4.37 8.75
CA ILE A 266 -7.10 3.03 9.33
C ILE A 266 -5.79 2.30 9.00
N VAL A 267 -5.10 1.80 10.01
CA VAL A 267 -3.83 1.07 9.82
C VAL A 267 -4.03 -0.36 10.26
N PHE A 268 -3.82 -1.32 9.36
CA PHE A 268 -3.67 -2.73 9.70
C PHE A 268 -2.19 -3.02 9.85
N ASP A 269 -1.78 -3.31 11.08
CA ASP A 269 -0.40 -3.62 11.41
C ASP A 269 -0.19 -5.13 11.32
N LEU A 270 0.64 -5.53 10.35
CA LEU A 270 1.03 -6.90 10.05
C LEU A 270 2.47 -7.20 10.48
N SER A 271 3.13 -6.31 11.22
CA SER A 271 4.55 -6.43 11.60
C SER A 271 4.87 -7.64 12.48
N HIS A 272 3.85 -8.24 13.12
CA HIS A 272 3.96 -9.47 13.90
C HIS A 272 3.93 -10.75 13.07
N ILE A 273 3.67 -10.64 11.76
CA ILE A 273 3.63 -11.78 10.85
C ILE A 273 4.97 -11.88 10.16
N ASP A 274 5.56 -13.09 10.12
CA ASP A 274 6.75 -13.32 9.31
C ASP A 274 6.44 -12.98 7.85
N ARG A 275 7.21 -12.02 7.30
CA ARG A 275 7.05 -11.55 5.92
C ARG A 275 7.14 -12.69 4.92
N ASN A 276 7.93 -13.73 5.17
CA ASN A 276 8.07 -14.86 4.25
C ASN A 276 7.01 -15.96 4.45
N SER A 277 6.07 -15.78 5.38
CA SER A 277 5.03 -16.76 5.66
C SER A 277 3.97 -16.81 4.57
N ILE A 278 3.45 -18.01 4.30
CA ILE A 278 2.25 -18.23 3.47
C ILE A 278 1.00 -17.56 4.06
N ALA A 279 1.04 -17.22 5.35
CA ALA A 279 0.00 -16.47 6.05
C ALA A 279 -0.19 -15.06 5.46
N MET A 280 0.90 -14.39 5.06
CA MET A 280 0.88 -12.99 4.64
C MET A 280 -0.07 -12.71 3.45
N PRO A 281 0.01 -13.42 2.31
CA PRO A 281 -0.95 -13.22 1.22
C PRO A 281 -2.39 -13.58 1.61
N ILE A 282 -2.59 -14.55 2.50
CA ILE A 282 -3.92 -14.93 3.02
C ILE A 282 -4.52 -13.78 3.86
N LEU A 283 -3.72 -13.21 4.77
CA LEU A 283 -4.10 -12.06 5.60
C LEU A 283 -4.50 -10.87 4.72
N MET A 284 -3.66 -10.50 3.75
CA MET A 284 -3.94 -9.41 2.83
C MET A 284 -5.22 -9.66 2.00
N ALA A 285 -5.50 -10.90 1.62
CA ALA A 285 -6.73 -11.29 0.92
C ALA A 285 -7.97 -11.11 1.81
N ILE A 286 -7.91 -11.57 3.07
CA ILE A 286 -9.00 -11.44 4.04
C ILE A 286 -9.30 -9.96 4.30
N VAL A 287 -8.28 -9.16 4.61
CA VAL A 287 -8.44 -7.73 4.84
C VAL A 287 -8.97 -7.02 3.59
N GLY A 288 -8.43 -7.34 2.41
CA GLY A 288 -8.88 -6.77 1.14
C GLY A 288 -10.37 -7.02 0.85
N VAL A 289 -10.84 -8.26 1.00
CA VAL A 289 -12.26 -8.61 0.78
C VAL A 289 -13.15 -8.03 1.86
N TRP A 290 -12.71 -8.06 3.11
CA TRP A 290 -13.47 -7.46 4.20
C TRP A 290 -13.67 -5.96 3.93
N LEU A 291 -12.61 -5.23 3.55
CA LEU A 291 -12.70 -3.82 3.16
C LEU A 291 -13.54 -3.60 1.91
N GLU A 292 -13.51 -4.50 0.91
CA GLU A 292 -14.36 -4.43 -0.28
C GLU A 292 -15.85 -4.32 0.09
N HIS A 293 -16.27 -5.05 1.12
CA HIS A 293 -17.66 -5.13 1.54
C HIS A 293 -18.03 -4.17 2.69
N THR A 294 -17.10 -3.86 3.59
CA THR A 294 -17.38 -3.02 4.75
C THR A 294 -16.98 -1.57 4.54
N TRP A 295 -15.87 -1.31 3.86
CA TRP A 295 -15.27 0.01 3.76
C TRP A 295 -15.57 0.68 2.44
N ILE A 296 -15.50 -0.03 1.30
CA ILE A 296 -15.71 0.57 -0.02
C ILE A 296 -17.22 0.74 -0.29
N ARG A 297 -17.72 1.97 -0.10
CA ARG A 297 -19.15 2.32 -0.19
C ARG A 297 -19.42 3.37 -1.28
N PRO A 298 -20.63 3.43 -1.87
CA PRO A 298 -21.03 4.47 -2.82
C PRO A 298 -21.41 5.80 -2.13
N ASP A 299 -20.59 6.28 -1.20
CA ASP A 299 -20.85 7.44 -0.33
C ASP A 299 -20.10 8.72 -0.74
N ARG A 300 -19.51 8.72 -1.95
CA ARG A 300 -18.72 9.81 -2.53
C ARG A 300 -17.40 10.11 -1.82
N LYS A 301 -17.06 9.44 -0.70
CA LYS A 301 -15.72 9.52 -0.10
C LYS A 301 -14.69 8.95 -1.08
N LYS A 302 -13.55 9.61 -1.20
CA LYS A 302 -12.41 9.15 -2.00
C LYS A 302 -11.48 8.36 -1.10
N ARG A 303 -11.28 7.10 -1.44
CA ARG A 303 -10.63 6.10 -0.61
C ARG A 303 -9.28 5.73 -1.19
N ILE A 304 -8.23 5.74 -0.36
CA ILE A 304 -6.90 5.31 -0.75
C ILE A 304 -6.59 4.03 0.01
N PHE A 305 -6.39 2.93 -0.70
CA PHE A 305 -5.93 1.68 -0.13
C PHE A 305 -4.45 1.51 -0.44
N LEU A 306 -3.61 1.77 0.56
CA LEU A 306 -2.17 1.67 0.47
C LEU A 306 -1.72 0.31 1.01
N VAL A 307 -0.94 -0.41 0.23
CA VAL A 307 -0.42 -1.71 0.59
C VAL A 307 1.09 -1.71 0.46
N GLU A 308 1.75 -1.83 1.60
CA GLU A 308 3.18 -2.12 1.68
C GLU A 308 3.44 -3.59 1.37
N GLU A 309 4.66 -3.89 0.90
CA GLU A 309 5.05 -5.26 0.48
C GLU A 309 4.01 -5.91 -0.46
N ALA A 310 3.45 -5.12 -1.38
CA ALA A 310 2.38 -5.58 -2.26
C ALA A 310 2.80 -6.74 -3.17
N TRP A 311 4.10 -7.08 -3.23
CA TRP A 311 4.59 -8.26 -3.94
C TRP A 311 3.99 -9.56 -3.39
N HIS A 312 3.60 -9.64 -2.11
CA HIS A 312 2.86 -10.80 -1.57
C HIS A 312 1.52 -11.02 -2.27
N ILE A 313 0.80 -9.94 -2.57
CA ILE A 313 -0.44 -9.99 -3.35
C ILE A 313 -0.13 -10.35 -4.79
N ILE A 314 0.86 -9.67 -5.38
CA ILE A 314 1.07 -9.75 -6.82
C ILE A 314 1.68 -11.10 -7.24
N ASN A 315 2.53 -11.71 -6.41
CA ASN A 315 3.14 -13.01 -6.66
C ASN A 315 2.23 -14.22 -6.38
N SER A 316 1.09 -14.00 -5.72
CA SER A 316 0.09 -15.03 -5.53
C SER A 316 -0.97 -14.93 -6.64
N PRO A 317 -1.07 -15.90 -7.58
CA PRO A 317 -2.03 -15.81 -8.68
C PRO A 317 -3.47 -15.64 -8.19
N PHE A 318 -3.84 -16.35 -7.11
CA PHE A 318 -5.20 -16.33 -6.56
C PHE A 318 -5.52 -14.98 -5.89
N VAL A 319 -4.59 -14.44 -5.09
CA VAL A 319 -4.77 -13.12 -4.45
C VAL A 319 -4.69 -11.99 -5.48
N ALA A 320 -3.82 -12.10 -6.48
CA ALA A 320 -3.75 -11.15 -7.57
C ALA A 320 -5.07 -11.09 -8.36
N GLN A 321 -5.71 -12.24 -8.65
CA GLN A 321 -7.02 -12.27 -9.30
C GLN A 321 -8.11 -11.63 -8.44
N LEU A 322 -8.10 -11.90 -7.13
CA LEU A 322 -8.98 -11.28 -6.15
C LEU A 322 -8.87 -9.75 -6.17
N PHE A 323 -7.64 -9.22 -6.07
CA PHE A 323 -7.38 -7.78 -6.11
C PHE A 323 -7.71 -7.17 -7.47
N GLN A 324 -7.42 -7.82 -8.59
CA GLN A 324 -7.82 -7.31 -9.91
C GLN A 324 -9.33 -7.09 -10.01
N ARG A 325 -10.13 -7.99 -9.43
CA ARG A 325 -11.58 -7.83 -9.36
C ARG A 325 -11.97 -6.63 -8.49
N LEU A 326 -11.40 -6.52 -7.30
CA LEU A 326 -11.62 -5.40 -6.37
C LEU A 326 -11.28 -4.06 -7.03
N LEU A 327 -10.12 -3.96 -7.69
CA LEU A 327 -9.69 -2.74 -8.39
C LEU A 327 -10.60 -2.36 -9.55
N LYS A 328 -11.12 -3.33 -10.32
CA LYS A 328 -12.08 -3.07 -11.41
C LYS A 328 -13.35 -2.41 -10.88
N PHE A 329 -13.87 -2.85 -9.74
CA PHE A 329 -15.07 -2.28 -9.11
C PHE A 329 -14.77 -0.96 -8.38
N GLY A 330 -13.65 -0.88 -7.67
CA GLY A 330 -13.25 0.26 -6.85
C GLY A 330 -13.15 1.58 -7.63
N ARG A 331 -12.82 1.55 -8.93
CA ARG A 331 -12.77 2.77 -9.76
C ARG A 331 -14.07 3.56 -9.77
N ARG A 332 -15.22 2.87 -9.78
CA ARG A 332 -16.55 3.53 -9.75
C ARG A 332 -16.90 4.09 -8.37
N LEU A 333 -16.26 3.57 -7.33
CA LEU A 333 -16.52 3.88 -5.92
C LEU A 333 -15.49 4.85 -5.35
N GLY A 334 -14.63 5.44 -6.19
CA GLY A 334 -13.63 6.41 -5.75
C GLY A 334 -12.44 5.79 -5.01
N LEU A 335 -12.07 4.55 -5.33
CA LEU A 335 -10.89 3.87 -4.79
C LEU A 335 -9.63 4.18 -5.62
N SER A 336 -8.60 4.69 -4.96
CA SER A 336 -7.20 4.63 -5.40
C SER A 336 -6.52 3.47 -4.68
N PHE A 337 -5.73 2.69 -5.41
CA PHE A 337 -4.93 1.59 -4.83
C PHE A 337 -3.47 1.93 -5.04
N VAL A 338 -2.70 1.90 -3.95
CA VAL A 338 -1.28 2.23 -3.94
C VAL A 338 -0.52 0.96 -3.58
N ALA A 339 0.22 0.41 -4.52
CA ALA A 339 1.04 -0.78 -4.33
C ALA A 339 2.50 -0.37 -4.21
N VAL A 340 3.14 -0.73 -3.10
CA VAL A 340 4.55 -0.44 -2.84
C VAL A 340 5.34 -1.73 -2.94
N VAL A 341 6.35 -1.76 -3.80
CA VAL A 341 7.26 -2.90 -3.95
C VAL A 341 8.72 -2.44 -4.06
N HIS A 342 9.66 -3.36 -3.82
CA HIS A 342 11.10 -3.06 -3.88
C HIS A 342 11.63 -3.13 -5.31
N HIS A 343 11.48 -4.29 -5.93
CA HIS A 343 11.88 -4.51 -7.30
C HIS A 343 10.68 -4.94 -8.14
N LEU A 344 10.73 -4.63 -9.44
CA LEU A 344 9.71 -5.11 -10.36
C LEU A 344 10.00 -6.55 -10.75
N SER A 345 11.28 -6.95 -10.81
CA SER A 345 11.72 -8.35 -11.03
C SER A 345 11.10 -9.32 -10.02
N ASP A 346 11.00 -8.92 -8.74
CA ASP A 346 10.31 -9.67 -7.69
C ASP A 346 8.89 -10.07 -8.09
N VAL A 347 8.25 -9.29 -8.96
CA VAL A 347 6.84 -9.38 -9.30
C VAL A 347 6.57 -10.03 -10.66
N VAL A 348 7.51 -9.92 -11.60
CA VAL A 348 7.28 -10.32 -13.01
C VAL A 348 7.91 -11.65 -13.40
N ASP A 349 8.83 -12.18 -12.61
CA ASP A 349 9.56 -13.42 -12.93
C ASP A 349 8.93 -14.68 -12.28
N GLY A 350 7.78 -14.53 -11.60
CA GLY A 350 7.11 -15.60 -10.85
C GLY A 350 5.97 -16.33 -11.59
N ALA A 351 5.43 -17.36 -10.94
CA ALA A 351 4.28 -18.15 -11.43
C ALA A 351 3.02 -17.31 -11.71
N ALA A 352 2.91 -16.13 -11.08
CA ALA A 352 1.82 -15.17 -11.24
C ALA A 352 2.09 -14.09 -12.30
N ALA A 353 3.11 -14.22 -13.16
CA ALA A 353 3.54 -13.15 -14.06
C ALA A 353 2.41 -12.53 -14.92
N ARG A 354 1.41 -13.34 -15.33
CA ARG A 354 0.26 -12.87 -16.11
C ARG A 354 -0.65 -11.97 -15.27
N GLU A 355 -1.02 -12.43 -14.09
CA GLU A 355 -1.86 -11.73 -13.13
C GLU A 355 -1.16 -10.48 -12.61
N ALA A 356 0.14 -10.59 -12.36
CA ALA A 356 1.02 -9.50 -12.00
C ALA A 356 1.04 -8.40 -13.05
N ALA A 357 1.29 -8.76 -14.31
CA ALA A 357 1.26 -7.82 -15.43
C ALA A 357 -0.11 -7.12 -15.57
N ALA A 358 -1.20 -7.80 -15.23
CA ALA A 358 -2.54 -7.20 -15.27
C ALA A 358 -2.71 -6.13 -14.16
N ILE A 359 -2.28 -6.40 -12.92
CA ILE A 359 -2.30 -5.40 -11.83
C ILE A 359 -1.42 -4.20 -12.18
N LEU A 360 -0.19 -4.46 -12.64
CA LEU A 360 0.77 -3.41 -13.01
C LEU A 360 0.24 -2.51 -14.13
N LYS A 361 -0.47 -3.06 -15.12
CA LYS A 361 -1.12 -2.27 -16.19
C LYS A 361 -2.28 -1.42 -15.70
N MET A 362 -2.88 -1.74 -14.56
CA MET A 362 -3.96 -0.93 -13.98
C MET A 362 -3.41 0.32 -13.26
N ALA A 363 -2.13 0.32 -12.86
CA ALA A 363 -1.46 1.50 -12.31
C ALA A 363 -1.11 2.49 -13.42
N SER A 364 -1.87 3.59 -13.47
CA SER A 364 -1.62 4.69 -14.43
C SER A 364 -0.59 5.69 -13.91
N THR A 365 -0.36 5.70 -12.60
CA THR A 365 0.73 6.43 -11.97
C THR A 365 1.80 5.43 -11.54
N ARG A 366 3.06 5.73 -11.84
CA ARG A 366 4.21 4.95 -11.41
C ARG A 366 5.28 5.88 -10.86
N THR A 367 5.83 5.55 -9.71
CA THR A 367 6.93 6.28 -9.10
C THR A 367 8.10 5.33 -8.92
N ILE A 368 9.24 5.67 -9.50
CA ILE A 368 10.42 4.82 -9.54
C ILE A 368 11.58 5.59 -8.89
N TYR A 369 11.98 5.12 -7.71
CA TYR A 369 13.18 5.58 -7.01
C TYR A 369 14.43 4.90 -7.57
N ALA A 370 15.59 5.25 -7.00
CA ALA A 370 16.86 4.66 -7.40
C ALA A 370 16.82 3.11 -7.37
N GLN A 371 17.35 2.52 -8.43
CA GLN A 371 17.49 1.08 -8.61
C GLN A 371 18.81 0.81 -9.32
N LYS A 372 19.39 -0.39 -9.14
CA LYS A 372 20.54 -0.83 -9.92
C LYS A 372 20.25 -0.79 -11.43
N ALA A 373 21.30 -0.61 -12.24
CA ALA A 373 21.17 -0.43 -13.68
C ALA A 373 20.47 -1.60 -14.42
N ASP A 374 20.68 -2.85 -13.99
CA ASP A 374 19.97 -4.00 -14.55
C ASP A 374 18.48 -3.98 -14.23
N GLU A 375 18.14 -3.66 -12.98
CA GLU A 375 16.74 -3.55 -12.52
C GLU A 375 16.03 -2.39 -13.21
N ALA A 376 16.67 -1.21 -13.34
CA ALA A 376 16.13 -0.08 -14.07
C ALA A 376 15.82 -0.44 -15.54
N ARG A 377 16.69 -1.22 -16.18
CA ARG A 377 16.47 -1.74 -17.55
C ARG A 377 15.32 -2.75 -17.62
N ALA A 378 15.13 -3.59 -16.60
CA ALA A 378 13.98 -4.49 -16.52
C ALA A 378 12.67 -3.69 -16.33
N THR A 379 12.63 -2.81 -15.32
CA THR A 379 11.53 -1.89 -15.05
C THR A 379 11.14 -1.08 -16.28
N GLY A 380 12.12 -0.51 -16.98
CA GLY A 380 11.88 0.27 -18.20
C GLY A 380 11.24 -0.54 -19.33
N ARG A 381 11.65 -1.79 -19.53
CA ARG A 381 11.06 -2.69 -20.54
C ARG A 381 9.62 -3.06 -20.23
N VAL A 382 9.32 -3.39 -18.97
CA VAL A 382 7.98 -3.82 -18.55
C VAL A 382 7.00 -2.64 -18.55
N LEU A 383 7.42 -1.50 -18.03
CA LEU A 383 6.55 -0.33 -17.89
C LEU A 383 6.52 0.55 -19.15
N GLY A 384 7.44 0.35 -20.09
CA GLY A 384 7.54 1.17 -21.31
C GLY A 384 8.08 2.57 -21.04
N LEU A 385 9.02 2.71 -20.11
CA LEU A 385 9.63 4.00 -19.79
C LEU A 385 10.51 4.50 -20.94
N PRO A 386 10.59 5.83 -21.16
CA PRO A 386 11.48 6.39 -22.16
C PRO A 386 12.94 6.13 -21.78
N ARG A 387 13.78 5.96 -22.79
CA ARG A 387 15.20 5.59 -22.62
C ARG A 387 15.94 6.50 -21.61
N TRP A 388 15.72 7.81 -21.68
CA TRP A 388 16.38 8.77 -20.78
C TRP A 388 15.96 8.56 -19.31
N ALA A 389 14.72 8.14 -19.06
CA ALA A 389 14.25 7.89 -17.70
C ALA A 389 14.89 6.60 -17.15
N VAL A 390 15.07 5.58 -17.99
CA VAL A 390 15.80 4.37 -17.62
C VAL A 390 17.27 4.67 -17.30
N GLU A 391 17.90 5.58 -18.06
CA GLU A 391 19.29 5.99 -17.87
C GLU A 391 19.49 6.82 -16.59
N ILE A 392 18.50 7.61 -16.16
CA ILE A 392 18.63 8.43 -14.95
C ILE A 392 18.33 7.67 -13.65
N ILE A 393 17.45 6.67 -13.66
CA ILE A 393 17.04 5.92 -12.45
C ILE A 393 18.21 5.48 -11.55
N PRO A 394 19.31 4.89 -12.08
CA PRO A 394 20.44 4.48 -11.24
C PRO A 394 21.25 5.62 -10.61
N THR A 395 21.06 6.84 -11.08
CA THR A 395 21.79 8.04 -10.62
C THR A 395 21.00 8.87 -9.61
N LEU A 396 19.74 8.50 -9.36
CA LEU A 396 18.88 9.21 -8.42
C LEU A 396 19.42 9.10 -7.00
N THR A 397 19.33 10.20 -6.25
CA THR A 397 19.63 10.22 -4.82
C THR A 397 18.35 9.99 -4.01
N PRO A 398 18.46 9.60 -2.72
CA PRO A 398 17.30 9.48 -1.85
C PRO A 398 16.39 10.72 -1.87
N GLY A 399 15.08 10.49 -1.91
CA GLY A 399 14.06 11.53 -2.04
C GLY A 399 13.87 12.08 -3.45
N ILE A 400 14.55 11.56 -4.48
CA ILE A 400 14.30 11.89 -5.88
C ILE A 400 13.80 10.63 -6.60
N ALA A 401 12.70 10.77 -7.35
CA ALA A 401 12.11 9.69 -8.11
C ALA A 401 11.71 10.14 -9.53
N VAL A 402 11.72 9.20 -10.46
CA VAL A 402 11.02 9.33 -11.74
C VAL A 402 9.54 9.08 -11.49
N TRP A 403 8.69 10.03 -11.89
CA TRP A 403 7.24 9.90 -11.88
C TRP A 403 6.75 9.77 -13.31
N ASP A 404 6.03 8.69 -13.61
CA ASP A 404 5.31 8.47 -14.86
C ASP A 404 3.80 8.53 -14.55
N VAL A 405 3.15 9.60 -15.00
CA VAL A 405 1.71 9.81 -14.80
C VAL A 405 1.02 9.75 -16.16
N ASN A 406 0.53 8.57 -16.51
CA ASN A 406 -0.08 8.25 -17.80
C ASN A 406 0.79 8.71 -19.00
N GLY A 407 2.08 8.41 -18.96
CA GLY A 407 3.05 8.77 -20.00
C GLY A 407 3.70 10.14 -19.84
N ASN A 408 3.23 10.97 -18.90
CA ASN A 408 3.91 12.21 -18.52
C ASN A 408 5.03 11.87 -17.52
N VAL A 409 6.26 11.75 -18.04
CA VAL A 409 7.44 11.34 -17.27
C VAL A 409 8.24 12.55 -16.81
N GLN A 410 8.38 12.71 -15.49
CA GLN A 410 9.07 13.83 -14.85
C GLN A 410 9.99 13.34 -13.72
N VAL A 411 11.04 14.09 -13.42
CA VAL A 411 11.93 13.79 -12.27
C VAL A 411 11.55 14.72 -11.14
N VAL A 412 11.16 14.15 -10.00
CA VAL A 412 10.58 14.90 -8.88
C VAL A 412 11.42 14.70 -7.64
N LYS A 413 11.83 15.80 -7.03
CA LYS A 413 12.40 15.82 -5.69
C LYS A 413 11.25 15.94 -4.69
N HIS A 414 11.02 14.88 -3.92
CA HIS A 414 10.12 14.88 -2.78
C HIS A 414 10.62 15.86 -1.72
N LEU A 415 9.73 16.72 -1.22
CA LEU A 415 10.04 17.67 -0.16
C LEU A 415 9.26 17.31 1.10
N ILE A 416 9.97 17.27 2.22
CA ILE A 416 9.45 16.99 3.55
C ILE A 416 9.66 18.26 4.38
N THR A 417 8.62 18.71 5.05
CA THR A 417 8.69 19.89 5.92
C THR A 417 9.29 19.53 7.28
N GLU A 418 9.80 20.52 8.01
CA GLU A 418 10.33 20.31 9.37
C GLU A 418 9.26 19.75 10.32
N ALA A 419 7.98 20.07 10.11
CA ALA A 419 6.89 19.52 10.90
C ALA A 419 6.57 18.04 10.57
N GLU A 420 6.80 17.60 9.34
CA GLU A 420 6.54 16.21 8.92
C GLU A 420 7.72 15.29 9.26
N ARG A 421 8.93 15.83 9.34
CA ARG A 421 10.16 15.05 9.50
C ARG A 421 10.14 14.07 10.70
N PRO A 422 9.70 14.48 11.91
CA PRO A 422 9.67 13.57 13.07
C PRO A 422 8.66 12.43 12.94
N LEU A 423 7.60 12.62 12.14
CA LEU A 423 6.57 11.62 11.90
C LEU A 423 6.97 10.61 10.82
N VAL A 424 7.89 11.01 9.95
CA VAL A 424 8.27 10.29 8.74
C VAL A 424 9.53 9.46 8.91
N TYR A 425 10.55 10.05 9.56
CA TYR A 425 11.82 9.38 9.82
C TYR A 425 11.89 8.96 11.28
N THR A 426 11.67 7.68 11.52
CA THR A 426 11.80 7.06 12.84
C THR A 426 12.95 6.07 12.78
N ASP A 427 14.19 6.56 12.63
CA ASP A 427 15.39 5.72 12.68
C ASP A 427 15.61 5.25 14.13
N ARG A 428 14.74 4.39 14.65
CA ARG A 428 14.78 3.95 16.06
C ARG A 428 15.99 3.07 16.37
N ALA A 429 16.50 2.31 15.41
CA ALA A 429 17.66 1.43 15.60
C ALA A 429 19.01 2.05 15.17
N MET A 430 19.01 3.07 14.30
CA MET A 430 20.25 3.66 13.74
C MET A 430 20.51 5.10 14.20
N THR A 431 19.54 5.76 14.82
CA THR A 431 19.72 7.07 15.46
C THR A 431 19.44 6.96 16.97
N GLU A 432 20.30 6.24 17.68
CA GLU A 432 20.61 6.65 19.06
C GLU A 432 21.31 8.02 19.02
N SER A 433 20.53 9.06 18.78
CA SER A 433 20.92 10.45 19.01
C SER A 433 19.68 11.23 19.44
N SER A 434 19.55 11.29 20.76
CA SER A 434 18.79 12.24 21.58
C SER A 434 17.25 12.27 21.47
N ALA A 435 16.62 11.19 21.96
CA ALA A 435 15.34 11.33 22.70
C ALA A 435 15.46 12.21 23.97
N ALA A 436 16.68 12.61 24.34
CA ALA A 436 16.98 13.55 25.42
C ALA A 436 16.76 15.04 25.07
N ASP A 437 16.54 15.41 23.81
CA ASP A 437 16.45 16.83 23.41
C ASP A 437 15.02 17.40 23.29
N LEU A 438 13.98 16.61 23.59
CA LEU A 438 12.58 17.03 23.48
C LEU A 438 11.80 17.03 24.81
N LEU A 439 12.50 16.94 25.94
CA LEU A 439 11.85 17.14 27.24
C LEU A 439 11.58 18.64 27.48
N PRO A 440 10.38 19.02 27.95
CA PRO A 440 10.10 20.37 28.46
C PRO A 440 11.21 20.86 29.41
N GLU A 441 11.55 22.16 29.38
CA GLU A 441 12.71 22.72 30.13
C GLU A 441 12.67 22.40 31.64
N ASP A 442 11.48 22.28 32.21
CA ASP A 442 11.22 21.89 33.60
C ASP A 442 11.62 20.44 33.90
N VAL A 443 11.47 19.53 32.93
CA VAL A 443 11.87 18.12 33.09
C VAL A 443 13.38 17.96 32.89
N ARG A 444 14.00 18.70 31.94
CA ARG A 444 15.47 18.74 31.80
C ARG A 444 16.15 19.28 33.05
N ALA A 445 15.59 20.33 33.66
CA ALA A 445 16.13 20.89 34.90
C ALA A 445 16.05 19.89 36.06
N ALA A 446 14.94 19.15 36.17
CA ALA A 446 14.75 18.14 37.19
C ALA A 446 15.70 16.92 37.03
N GLU A 447 15.93 16.48 35.79
CA GLU A 447 16.90 15.40 35.51
C GLU A 447 18.35 15.84 35.78
N LEU A 448 18.73 17.06 35.38
CA LEU A 448 20.06 17.62 35.69
C LEU A 448 20.27 17.78 37.20
N GLU A 449 19.26 18.21 37.96
CA GLU A 449 19.34 18.25 39.42
C GLU A 449 19.44 16.84 40.02
N ALA A 450 18.70 15.86 39.49
CA ALA A 450 18.76 14.47 39.95
C ALA A 450 20.12 13.83 39.69
N GLU A 451 20.71 14.04 38.51
CA GLU A 451 22.05 13.57 38.14
C GLU A 451 23.14 14.22 38.99
N GLN A 452 23.07 15.54 39.22
CA GLN A 452 24.01 16.24 40.10
C GLN A 452 23.89 15.77 41.55
N ARG A 453 22.68 15.44 42.01
CA ARG A 453 22.44 14.90 43.35
C ARG A 453 22.99 13.47 43.48
N ALA A 454 22.79 12.62 42.47
CA ALA A 454 23.36 11.28 42.41
C ALA A 454 24.90 11.31 42.40
N ALA A 455 25.51 12.19 41.59
CA ALA A 455 26.95 12.36 41.53
C ALA A 455 27.55 12.88 42.85
N ARG A 456 26.84 13.75 43.58
CA ARG A 456 27.24 14.17 44.93
C ARG A 456 27.17 13.03 45.94
N ILE A 457 26.14 12.20 45.88
CA ILE A 457 25.98 11.04 46.77
C ILE A 457 27.10 10.04 46.52
N GLU A 458 27.42 9.73 45.26
CA GLU A 458 28.55 8.84 44.92
C GLU A 458 29.90 9.42 45.34
N HIS A 459 30.11 10.73 45.18
CA HIS A 459 31.37 11.34 45.61
C HIS A 459 31.52 11.29 47.13
N GLN A 460 30.43 11.49 47.87
CA GLN A 460 30.43 11.45 49.34
C GLN A 460 30.58 10.02 49.88
N GLN A 461 30.02 9.01 49.18
CA GLN A 461 30.25 7.60 49.47
C GLN A 461 31.72 7.21 49.25
N ARG A 462 32.33 7.63 48.13
CA ARG A 462 33.77 7.40 47.88
C ARG A 462 34.69 8.07 48.89
N LEU A 463 34.33 9.27 49.38
CA LEU A 463 35.10 9.94 50.43
C LEU A 463 34.98 9.20 51.78
N ASN A 464 33.80 8.70 52.13
CA ASN A 464 33.61 7.91 53.36
C ASN A 464 34.37 6.57 53.31
N GLU A 465 34.35 5.86 52.18
CA GLU A 465 35.11 4.61 51.99
C GLU A 465 36.64 4.84 52.05
N SER A 466 37.14 5.98 51.58
CA SER A 466 38.57 6.33 51.69
C SER A 466 38.99 6.69 53.13
N SER A 467 38.05 7.09 53.98
CA SER A 467 38.31 7.50 55.38
C SER A 467 38.41 6.31 56.32
N GLU A 468 37.70 5.21 56.04
CA GLU A 468 37.73 3.97 56.84
C GLU A 468 38.95 3.07 56.55
N SER A 469 39.66 3.32 55.44
CA SER A 469 40.87 2.55 55.04
C SER A 469 42.16 2.98 55.76
N THR A 470 42.14 3.99 56.65
CA THR A 470 43.37 4.54 57.27
C THR A 470 43.47 4.34 58.79
N VAL A 471 42.60 3.52 59.40
CA VAL A 471 42.74 3.07 60.79
C VAL A 471 42.59 1.55 60.88
N ALA A 472 43.66 0.84 60.51
CA ALA A 472 43.94 -0.54 60.92
C ALA A 472 45.46 -0.75 60.91
#